data_AF-A0A3B9SH28-F1
#
_entry.id   AF-A0A3B9SH28-F1
#
_cell.length_a   1.000
_cell.length_b   1.000
_cell.length_c   1.000
_cell.angle_alpha   90.00
_cell.angle_beta   90.00
_cell.angle_gamma   90.00
#
_symmetry.space_group_name_H-M   'P 1'
#
loop_
_entity.id
_entity.type
_entity.pdbx_description
1 polymer ?
#
loop_
_entity_poly.entity_id
_entity_poly.type
_entity_poly.pdbx_seq_one_letter_code
_entity_poly.pdbx_strand_id
1 'polypeptide(L)'
;MKKYILFVLFVISMTGNVYAADIENAINTAIDRYETEVNIDEVDDDELAKGLTDYFAKNANAGLISEDLYAFDRDKNGKYDTLNINYLYTDEENKEIQAFIEKKENDILATTKSLPNADKVKAIYKFFCSRFQYDEHLHYDIKHLYEENTGTCCSFSIAFKRMMDKCNIPCNIVVSSDGNHEWNEVFIDNEWRNIDITYGTNLYNTKFPNAEMRGYLLSDNMLKNLGYNF
;
A
#
# COMPACT_ATOMS: atom_id res chain seq x y z
N MET A 1 -27.68 -15.41 7.42
CA MET A 1 -26.64 -15.11 6.41
C MET A 1 -25.30 -15.25 7.10
N LYS A 2 -24.46 -16.20 6.66
CA LYS A 2 -23.11 -16.35 7.24
C LYS A 2 -22.25 -15.22 6.66
N LYS A 3 -21.86 -14.29 7.52
CA LYS A 3 -20.85 -13.29 7.19
C LYS A 3 -19.51 -14.02 7.18
N TYR A 4 -18.89 -14.17 6.02
CA TYR A 4 -17.49 -14.56 5.96
C TYR A 4 -16.71 -13.24 5.97
N ILE A 5 -16.14 -12.90 7.12
CA ILE A 5 -15.10 -11.88 7.18
C ILE A 5 -13.92 -12.52 6.47
N LEU A 6 -13.71 -12.15 5.20
CA LEU A 6 -12.46 -12.43 4.54
C LEU A 6 -11.45 -11.45 5.16
N PHE A 7 -10.77 -11.88 6.23
CA PHE A 7 -9.39 -11.42 6.38
C PHE A 7 -8.74 -11.78 5.04
N VAL A 8 -8.12 -10.83 4.37
CA VAL A 8 -7.42 -11.07 3.10
C VAL A 8 -6.28 -12.06 3.39
N LEU A 9 -6.63 -13.34 3.45
CA LEU A 9 -5.74 -14.47 3.51
C LEU A 9 -5.33 -14.70 2.07
N PHE A 10 -4.20 -14.08 1.72
CA PHE A 10 -3.53 -14.25 0.44
C PHE A 10 -3.20 -15.72 0.22
N VAL A 11 -4.03 -16.44 -0.54
CA VAL A 11 -3.64 -17.71 -1.15
C VAL A 11 -3.11 -17.38 -2.54
N ILE A 12 -1.79 -17.24 -2.65
CA ILE A 12 -1.14 -17.03 -3.95
C ILE A 12 -1.17 -18.36 -4.72
N SER A 13 -1.99 -18.44 -5.78
CA SER A 13 -1.80 -19.44 -6.83
C SER A 13 -1.14 -18.74 -8.03
N MET A 14 0.12 -19.13 -8.32
CA MET A 14 0.85 -18.65 -9.49
C MET A 14 0.48 -19.52 -10.70
N THR A 15 -0.34 -19.00 -11.63
CA THR A 15 -0.30 -19.35 -13.06
C THR A 15 -0.95 -18.26 -13.92
N GLY A 16 -0.48 -18.11 -15.16
CA GLY A 16 -0.67 -16.92 -15.99
C GLY A 16 -1.97 -16.78 -16.78
N ASN A 17 -2.22 -15.52 -17.16
CA ASN A 17 -3.12 -14.93 -18.16
C ASN A 17 -4.41 -15.68 -18.55
N VAL A 18 -5.54 -15.15 -18.07
CA VAL A 18 -6.85 -15.12 -18.74
C VAL A 18 -7.54 -13.78 -18.40
N TYR A 19 -8.30 -13.22 -19.34
CA TYR A 19 -9.02 -11.94 -19.21
C TYR A 19 -10.02 -11.96 -18.04
N ALA A 20 -9.63 -11.39 -16.91
CA ALA A 20 -10.56 -10.95 -15.87
C ALA A 20 -11.08 -9.54 -16.23
N ALA A 21 -12.27 -9.19 -15.73
CA ALA A 21 -12.66 -7.79 -15.61
C ALA A 21 -11.50 -7.00 -14.99
N ASP A 22 -11.27 -5.78 -15.45
CA ASP A 22 -10.21 -4.94 -14.91
C ASP A 22 -10.62 -4.45 -13.51
N ILE A 23 -10.54 -5.35 -12.52
CA ILE A 23 -10.96 -5.13 -11.13
C ILE A 23 -10.26 -3.90 -10.57
N GLU A 24 -8.97 -3.70 -10.90
CA GLU A 24 -8.20 -2.52 -10.53
C GLU A 24 -8.87 -1.23 -11.05
N ASN A 25 -9.17 -1.17 -12.35
CA ASN A 25 -9.86 -0.01 -12.93
C ASN A 25 -11.28 0.17 -12.41
N ALA A 26 -12.01 -0.92 -12.12
CA ALA A 26 -13.34 -0.86 -11.56
C ALA A 26 -13.32 -0.26 -10.14
N ILE A 27 -12.40 -0.71 -9.27
CA ILE A 27 -12.22 -0.17 -7.92
C ILE A 27 -11.79 1.31 -8.00
N ASN A 28 -10.81 1.65 -8.83
CA ASN A 28 -10.36 3.04 -9.00
C ASN A 28 -11.51 3.96 -9.46
N THR A 29 -12.31 3.51 -10.44
CA THR A 29 -13.47 4.28 -10.92
C THR A 29 -14.51 4.48 -9.82
N ALA A 30 -14.77 3.45 -9.01
CA ALA A 30 -15.71 3.53 -7.90
C ALA A 30 -15.22 4.51 -6.83
N ILE A 31 -13.93 4.48 -6.49
CA ILE A 31 -13.30 5.41 -5.54
C ILE A 31 -13.40 6.86 -6.04
N ASP A 32 -13.11 7.11 -7.32
CA ASP A 32 -13.22 8.45 -7.92
C ASP A 32 -14.65 9.01 -7.86
N ARG A 33 -15.66 8.14 -7.80
CA ARG A 33 -17.09 8.49 -7.74
C ARG A 33 -17.70 8.32 -6.35
N TYR A 34 -16.92 7.87 -5.38
CA TYR A 34 -17.40 7.54 -4.04
C TYR A 34 -18.51 6.48 -4.01
N GLU A 35 -18.49 5.55 -4.97
CA GLU A 35 -19.42 4.43 -5.04
C GLU A 35 -19.05 3.39 -3.96
N THR A 36 -20.06 2.84 -3.29
CA THR A 36 -19.86 1.81 -2.25
C THR A 36 -19.98 0.39 -2.79
N GLU A 37 -20.42 0.23 -4.03
CA GLU A 37 -20.59 -1.05 -4.71
C GLU A 37 -19.87 -0.99 -6.07
N VAL A 38 -19.09 -2.02 -6.38
CA VAL A 38 -18.32 -2.16 -7.62
C VAL A 38 -18.78 -3.42 -8.33
N ASN A 39 -19.28 -3.31 -9.55
CA ASN A 39 -19.49 -4.47 -10.40
C ASN A 39 -18.14 -4.95 -10.94
N ILE A 40 -17.84 -6.24 -10.73
CA ILE A 40 -16.61 -6.90 -11.17
C ILE A 40 -16.84 -8.00 -12.21
N ASP A 41 -18.02 -8.04 -12.83
CA ASP A 41 -18.38 -8.88 -13.99
C ASP A 41 -18.10 -10.39 -13.80
N GLU A 42 -18.64 -10.98 -12.73
CA GLU A 42 -18.66 -12.44 -12.48
C GLU A 42 -17.29 -13.14 -12.54
N VAL A 43 -16.46 -12.92 -11.52
CA VAL A 43 -15.09 -13.49 -11.41
C VAL A 43 -15.03 -14.67 -10.45
N ASP A 44 -14.06 -15.56 -10.66
CA ASP A 44 -13.77 -16.65 -9.71
C ASP A 44 -12.86 -16.21 -8.54
N ASP A 45 -12.57 -17.14 -7.62
CA ASP A 45 -11.75 -16.87 -6.43
C ASP A 45 -10.31 -16.44 -6.80
N ASP A 46 -9.70 -17.01 -7.85
CA ASP A 46 -8.32 -16.71 -8.27
C ASP A 46 -8.25 -15.34 -8.97
N GLU A 47 -9.21 -15.05 -9.85
CA GLU A 47 -9.36 -13.77 -10.54
C GLU A 47 -9.58 -12.63 -9.55
N LEU A 48 -10.47 -12.83 -8.57
CA LEU A 48 -10.73 -11.85 -7.52
C LEU A 48 -9.48 -11.60 -6.67
N ALA A 49 -8.83 -12.66 -6.18
CA ALA A 49 -7.63 -12.54 -5.37
C ALA A 49 -6.53 -11.79 -6.11
N LYS A 50 -6.30 -12.11 -7.38
CA LYS A 50 -5.34 -11.42 -8.23
C LYS A 50 -5.72 -9.96 -8.45
N GLY A 51 -6.97 -9.65 -8.75
CA GLY A 51 -7.44 -8.27 -8.98
C GLY A 51 -7.27 -7.37 -7.75
N LEU A 52 -7.62 -7.89 -6.57
CA LEU A 52 -7.41 -7.18 -5.30
C LEU A 52 -5.91 -7.00 -5.00
N THR A 53 -5.10 -8.04 -5.22
CA THR A 53 -3.64 -7.97 -5.07
C THR A 53 -3.04 -6.91 -5.98
N ASP A 54 -3.40 -6.92 -7.27
CA ASP A 54 -2.95 -5.95 -8.26
C ASP A 54 -3.34 -4.52 -7.84
N TYR A 55 -4.57 -4.33 -7.36
CA TYR A 55 -5.04 -3.04 -6.86
C TYR A 55 -4.20 -2.54 -5.68
N PHE A 56 -4.09 -3.30 -4.59
CA PHE A 56 -3.36 -2.89 -3.38
C PHE A 56 -1.85 -2.72 -3.65
N ALA A 57 -1.26 -3.54 -4.51
CA ALA A 57 0.16 -3.43 -4.86
C ALA A 57 0.47 -2.16 -5.68
N LYS A 58 -0.47 -1.67 -6.50
CA LYS A 58 -0.21 -0.61 -7.50
C LYS A 58 -0.88 0.72 -7.22
N ASN A 59 -1.85 0.80 -6.33
CA ASN A 59 -2.67 2.01 -6.19
C ASN A 59 -2.39 2.75 -4.89
N ALA A 60 -1.82 3.95 -5.04
CA ALA A 60 -1.60 4.90 -3.97
C ALA A 60 -2.93 5.41 -3.33
N ASN A 61 -4.05 5.19 -4.00
CA ASN A 61 -5.40 5.48 -3.54
C ASN A 61 -5.96 4.41 -2.59
N ALA A 62 -5.28 3.27 -2.40
CA ALA A 62 -5.61 2.33 -1.33
C ALA A 62 -5.68 3.02 0.04
N GLY A 63 -4.92 4.13 0.21
CA GLY A 63 -4.95 5.08 1.34
C GLY A 63 -6.34 5.56 1.79
N LEU A 64 -7.33 5.53 0.89
CA LEU A 64 -8.62 6.22 1.04
C LEU A 64 -9.77 5.33 1.50
N ILE A 65 -9.59 4.01 1.40
CA ILE A 65 -10.59 3.01 1.76
C ILE A 65 -10.14 2.33 3.04
N SER A 66 -11.05 1.87 3.90
CA SER A 66 -10.63 0.99 4.99
C SER A 66 -10.03 -0.30 4.42
N GLU A 67 -9.13 -0.97 5.14
CA GLU A 67 -8.59 -2.30 4.78
C GLU A 67 -9.70 -3.34 4.45
N ASP A 68 -10.90 -3.06 4.93
CA ASP A 68 -12.15 -3.77 4.74
C ASP A 68 -12.79 -3.55 3.34
N LEU A 69 -12.20 -4.15 2.30
CA LEU A 69 -12.90 -4.42 1.03
C LEU A 69 -13.55 -5.81 1.10
N TYR A 70 -14.86 -5.91 0.82
CA TYR A 70 -15.58 -7.18 0.97
C TYR A 70 -16.32 -7.57 -0.32
N ALA A 71 -16.15 -8.80 -0.78
CA ALA A 71 -16.99 -9.41 -1.82
C ALA A 71 -18.14 -10.17 -1.15
N PHE A 72 -19.39 -9.77 -1.40
CA PHE A 72 -20.56 -10.30 -0.67
C PHE A 72 -21.37 -11.33 -1.46
N ASP A 73 -21.53 -11.13 -2.76
CA ASP A 73 -22.51 -11.87 -3.53
C ASP A 73 -21.84 -12.86 -4.48
N ARG A 74 -22.11 -14.14 -4.23
CA ARG A 74 -21.83 -15.20 -5.18
C ARG A 74 -23.08 -15.47 -6.00
N ASP A 75 -22.94 -15.47 -7.32
CA ASP A 75 -23.99 -15.89 -8.23
C ASP A 75 -24.35 -17.38 -8.02
N LYS A 76 -25.37 -17.85 -8.73
CA LYS A 76 -25.81 -19.26 -8.68
C LYS A 76 -24.71 -20.26 -9.09
N ASN A 77 -23.63 -19.81 -9.72
CA ASN A 77 -22.50 -20.61 -10.17
C ASN A 77 -21.29 -20.52 -9.21
N GLY A 78 -21.38 -19.71 -8.15
CA GLY A 78 -20.32 -19.52 -7.16
C GLY A 78 -19.30 -18.42 -7.48
N LYS A 79 -19.57 -17.58 -8.49
CA LYS A 79 -18.72 -16.45 -8.92
C LYS A 79 -19.10 -15.15 -8.23
N TYR A 80 -18.16 -14.23 -8.03
CA TYR A 80 -18.43 -12.91 -7.45
C TYR A 80 -18.81 -11.90 -8.53
N ASP A 81 -19.90 -11.17 -8.32
CA ASP A 81 -20.31 -10.08 -9.23
C ASP A 81 -20.07 -8.68 -8.65
N THR A 82 -20.02 -8.55 -7.31
CA THR A 82 -20.03 -7.25 -6.63
C THR A 82 -19.01 -7.18 -5.48
N LEU A 83 -18.23 -6.10 -5.44
CA LEU A 83 -17.43 -5.69 -4.27
C LEU A 83 -18.10 -4.54 -3.56
N ASN A 84 -18.01 -4.56 -2.23
CA ASN A 84 -18.41 -3.43 -1.41
C ASN A 84 -17.16 -2.73 -0.87
N ILE A 85 -17.15 -1.41 -1.01
CA ILE A 85 -16.11 -0.52 -0.50
C ILE A 85 -16.63 0.16 0.75
N ASN A 86 -15.87 0.05 1.83
CA ASN A 86 -16.07 0.86 3.03
C ASN A 86 -15.07 2.02 3.03
N TYR A 87 -15.59 3.23 3.15
CA TYR A 87 -14.76 4.43 3.29
C TYR A 87 -14.60 4.78 4.76
N LEU A 88 -13.39 5.19 5.14
CA LEU A 88 -13.08 5.66 6.51
C LEU A 88 -13.73 7.01 6.82
N TYR A 89 -14.00 7.80 5.78
CA TYR A 89 -14.51 9.16 5.86
C TYR A 89 -15.69 9.33 4.93
N THR A 90 -16.27 10.53 4.86
CA THR A 90 -17.19 10.94 3.79
C THR A 90 -16.44 11.51 2.58
N ASP A 91 -17.10 11.66 1.42
CA ASP A 91 -16.49 12.25 0.21
C ASP A 91 -15.89 13.63 0.46
N GLU A 92 -16.63 14.48 1.18
CA GLU A 92 -16.17 15.84 1.50
C GLU A 92 -14.95 15.82 2.43
N GLU A 93 -14.98 15.01 3.49
CA GLU A 93 -13.83 14.84 4.39
C GLU A 93 -12.61 14.27 3.63
N ASN A 94 -12.81 13.31 2.73
CA ASN A 94 -11.72 12.74 1.93
C ASN A 94 -11.05 13.78 1.03
N LYS A 95 -11.80 14.73 0.45
CA LYS A 95 -11.22 15.84 -0.32
C LYS A 95 -10.32 16.72 0.54
N GLU A 96 -10.76 17.07 1.75
CA GLU A 96 -9.97 17.87 2.69
C GLU A 96 -8.72 17.11 3.17
N ILE A 97 -8.86 15.82 3.48
CA ILE A 97 -7.76 14.96 3.91
C ILE A 97 -6.73 14.79 2.79
N GLN A 98 -7.16 14.57 1.54
CA GLN A 98 -6.25 14.50 0.40
C GLN A 98 -5.50 15.82 0.22
N ALA A 99 -6.17 16.97 0.26
CA ALA A 99 -5.50 18.25 0.16
C ALA A 99 -4.47 18.47 1.29
N PHE A 100 -4.80 18.04 2.51
CA PHE A 100 -3.87 18.07 3.65
C PHE A 100 -2.63 17.19 3.41
N ILE A 101 -2.83 15.93 3.01
CA ILE A 101 -1.76 14.97 2.73
C ILE A 101 -0.88 15.48 1.58
N GLU A 102 -1.49 15.89 0.47
CA GLU A 102 -0.76 16.40 -0.69
C GLU A 102 0.10 17.61 -0.35
N LYS A 103 -0.40 18.50 0.51
CA LYS A 103 0.40 19.63 0.99
C LYS A 103 1.64 19.14 1.74
N LYS A 104 1.50 18.17 2.65
CA LYS A 104 2.62 17.60 3.42
C LYS A 104 3.62 16.90 2.49
N GLU A 105 3.13 16.12 1.55
CA GLU A 105 3.95 15.42 0.53
C GLU A 105 4.73 16.43 -0.31
N ASN A 106 4.08 17.47 -0.82
CA ASN A 106 4.73 18.52 -1.60
C ASN A 106 5.81 19.27 -0.81
N ASP A 107 5.56 19.55 0.48
CA ASP A 107 6.55 20.19 1.36
C ASP A 107 7.81 19.31 1.51
N ILE A 108 7.64 17.98 1.60
CA ILE A 108 8.76 17.02 1.64
C ILE A 108 9.48 16.96 0.28
N LEU A 109 8.74 16.80 -0.82
CA LEU A 109 9.28 16.68 -2.18
C LEU A 109 10.03 17.94 -2.65
N ALA A 110 9.65 19.13 -2.15
CA ALA A 110 10.36 20.36 -2.44
C ALA A 110 11.84 20.29 -2.04
N THR A 111 12.18 19.54 -0.98
CA THR A 111 13.56 19.38 -0.49
C THR A 111 14.41 18.44 -1.35
N THR A 112 13.79 17.66 -2.23
CA THR A 112 14.46 16.60 -3.01
C THR A 112 14.44 16.84 -4.52
N LYS A 113 13.87 17.97 -4.96
CA LYS A 113 13.57 18.26 -6.38
C LYS A 113 14.79 18.21 -7.31
N SER A 114 15.97 18.63 -6.84
CA SER A 114 17.21 18.64 -7.63
C SER A 114 18.02 17.34 -7.54
N LEU A 115 17.56 16.37 -6.74
CA LEU A 115 18.29 15.12 -6.55
C LEU A 115 18.02 14.14 -7.71
N PRO A 116 19.04 13.38 -8.14
CA PRO A 116 18.84 12.17 -8.95
C PRO A 116 17.84 11.22 -8.30
N ASN A 117 17.22 10.33 -9.10
CA ASN A 117 16.18 9.43 -8.58
C ASN A 117 16.65 8.59 -7.37
N ALA A 118 17.82 7.94 -7.44
CA ALA A 118 18.35 7.16 -6.32
C ALA A 118 18.51 7.99 -5.02
N ASP A 119 19.07 9.20 -5.15
CA ASP A 119 19.25 10.11 -4.01
C ASP A 119 17.92 10.65 -3.46
N LYS A 120 16.94 10.84 -4.34
CA LYS A 120 15.58 11.24 -3.98
C LYS A 120 14.88 10.17 -3.16
N VAL A 121 14.91 8.91 -3.61
CA VAL A 121 14.38 7.77 -2.86
C VAL A 121 15.05 7.70 -1.49
N LYS A 122 16.38 7.78 -1.44
CA LYS A 122 17.12 7.73 -0.17
C LYS A 122 16.78 8.88 0.77
N ALA A 123 16.64 10.10 0.25
CA ALA A 123 16.28 11.27 1.05
C ALA A 123 14.87 11.15 1.64
N ILE A 124 13.91 10.69 0.84
CA ILE A 124 12.53 10.46 1.29
C ILE A 124 12.49 9.34 2.33
N TYR A 125 13.18 8.22 2.09
CA TYR A 125 13.33 7.12 3.06
C TYR A 125 13.82 7.64 4.42
N LYS A 126 14.94 8.36 4.42
CA LYS A 126 15.53 8.91 5.65
C LYS A 126 14.62 9.91 6.34
N PHE A 127 13.89 10.73 5.57
CA PHE A 127 12.91 11.65 6.14
C PHE A 127 11.86 10.89 6.94
N PHE A 128 11.26 9.84 6.36
CA PHE A 128 10.25 9.03 7.04
C PHE A 128 10.82 8.38 8.29
N CYS A 129 11.98 7.72 8.21
CA CYS A 129 12.64 7.11 9.37
C CYS A 129 12.91 8.11 10.51
N SER A 130 13.21 9.36 10.17
CA SER A 130 13.53 10.40 11.15
C SER A 130 12.33 11.11 11.75
N ARG A 131 11.19 11.12 11.04
CA ARG A 131 10.05 11.98 11.37
C ARG A 131 8.86 11.23 11.92
N PHE A 132 8.67 9.99 11.49
CA PHE A 132 7.51 9.16 11.80
C PHE A 132 7.90 7.95 12.66
N GLN A 133 6.94 7.47 13.45
CA GLN A 133 7.08 6.31 14.32
C GLN A 133 6.21 5.16 13.78
N TYR A 134 6.71 3.94 13.90
CA TYR A 134 5.94 2.76 13.56
C TYR A 134 5.19 2.26 14.80
N ASP A 135 3.90 1.98 14.63
CA ASP A 135 3.05 1.37 15.65
C ASP A 135 2.09 0.39 14.97
N GLU A 136 2.33 -0.91 15.18
CA GLU A 136 1.54 -2.00 14.60
C GLU A 136 0.16 -2.18 15.24
N HIS A 137 -0.12 -1.49 16.35
CA HIS A 137 -1.40 -1.61 17.07
C HIS A 137 -2.42 -0.56 16.65
N LEU A 138 -2.06 0.35 15.76
CA LEU A 138 -2.96 1.37 15.23
C LEU A 138 -3.93 0.77 14.22
N HIS A 139 -5.08 1.41 14.09
CA HIS A 139 -5.95 1.18 12.95
C HIS A 139 -5.35 1.82 11.70
N TYR A 140 -5.65 1.21 10.56
CA TYR A 140 -5.28 1.74 9.27
C TYR A 140 -5.88 3.13 9.02
N ASP A 141 -4.99 4.11 8.84
CA ASP A 141 -5.33 5.46 8.43
C ASP A 141 -4.05 6.20 7.97
N ILE A 142 -4.00 6.59 6.70
CA ILE A 142 -2.88 7.36 6.16
C ILE A 142 -2.88 8.82 6.67
N LYS A 143 -4.06 9.38 7.02
CA LYS A 143 -4.14 10.71 7.64
C LYS A 143 -3.39 10.73 8.96
N HIS A 144 -3.57 9.70 9.77
CA HIS A 144 -2.91 9.55 11.06
C HIS A 144 -1.38 9.61 10.97
N LEU A 145 -0.78 9.03 9.93
CA LEU A 145 0.66 9.12 9.67
C LEU A 145 1.14 10.56 9.54
N TYR A 146 0.42 11.40 8.79
CA TYR A 146 0.83 12.78 8.53
C TYR A 146 0.40 13.78 9.61
N GLU A 147 -0.63 13.46 10.39
CA GLU A 147 -1.15 14.29 11.48
C GLU A 147 -0.40 14.03 12.79
N GLU A 148 -0.35 12.76 13.21
CA GLU A 148 0.20 12.34 14.51
C GLU A 148 1.67 11.88 14.42
N ASN A 149 2.20 11.74 13.21
CA ASN A 149 3.56 11.23 12.97
C ASN A 149 3.76 9.78 13.41
N THR A 150 2.70 8.97 13.41
CA THR A 150 2.74 7.54 13.73
C THR A 150 1.83 6.75 12.79
N GLY A 151 2.17 5.51 12.46
CA GLY A 151 1.36 4.70 11.54
C GLY A 151 1.78 3.24 11.43
N THR A 152 0.95 2.46 10.75
CA THR A 152 1.15 1.02 10.48
C THR A 152 1.96 0.78 9.20
N CYS A 153 2.32 -0.47 8.93
CA CYS A 153 3.08 -0.85 7.73
C CYS A 153 2.36 -0.41 6.45
N CYS A 154 1.04 -0.53 6.41
CA CYS A 154 0.21 -0.10 5.29
C CYS A 154 0.21 1.43 5.11
N SER A 155 0.07 2.22 6.18
CA SER A 155 0.19 3.70 6.07
C SER A 155 1.57 4.12 5.54
N PHE A 156 2.65 3.47 5.99
CA PHE A 156 4.00 3.74 5.51
C PHE A 156 4.22 3.33 4.05
N SER A 157 3.76 2.14 3.66
CA SER A 157 3.92 1.59 2.31
C SER A 157 3.19 2.45 1.27
N ILE A 158 1.97 2.88 1.58
CA ILE A 158 1.16 3.74 0.72
C ILE A 158 1.74 5.15 0.64
N ALA A 159 2.10 5.76 1.77
CA ALA A 159 2.68 7.10 1.77
C ALA A 159 3.99 7.16 0.97
N PHE A 160 4.85 6.15 1.08
CA PHE A 160 6.07 6.10 0.27
C PHE A 160 5.78 5.90 -1.21
N LYS A 161 4.83 5.02 -1.56
CA LYS A 161 4.39 4.84 -2.95
C LYS A 161 3.85 6.13 -3.55
N ARG A 162 2.99 6.87 -2.84
CA ARG A 162 2.48 8.20 -3.26
C ARG A 162 3.62 9.17 -3.56
N MET A 163 4.66 9.18 -2.73
CA MET A 163 5.84 10.02 -2.94
C MET A 163 6.62 9.61 -4.19
N MET A 164 6.77 8.31 -4.45
CA MET A 164 7.43 7.81 -5.65
C MET A 164 6.64 8.09 -6.93
N ASP A 165 5.32 7.91 -6.89
CA ASP A 165 4.41 8.19 -8.00
C ASP A 165 4.47 9.69 -8.38
N LYS A 166 4.43 10.61 -7.41
CA LYS A 166 4.65 12.06 -7.65
C LYS A 166 6.03 12.39 -8.23
N CYS A 167 7.01 11.50 -8.06
CA CYS A 167 8.35 11.63 -8.63
C CYS A 167 8.52 10.93 -9.99
N ASN A 168 7.49 10.25 -10.50
CA ASN A 168 7.57 9.34 -11.65
C ASN A 168 8.64 8.24 -11.47
N ILE A 169 8.75 7.69 -10.26
CA ILE A 169 9.64 6.58 -9.93
C ILE A 169 8.75 5.34 -9.76
N PRO A 170 8.91 4.27 -10.56
CA PRO A 170 8.10 3.07 -10.39
C PRO A 170 8.26 2.47 -8.99
N CYS A 171 7.13 2.23 -8.33
CA CYS A 171 7.07 1.74 -6.96
C CYS A 171 5.81 0.90 -6.76
N ASN A 172 5.99 -0.29 -6.20
CA ASN A 172 4.91 -1.20 -5.81
C ASN A 172 4.86 -1.30 -4.28
N ILE A 173 3.69 -1.59 -3.76
CA ILE A 173 3.50 -2.11 -2.41
C ILE A 173 3.59 -3.64 -2.50
N VAL A 174 4.34 -4.24 -1.58
CA VAL A 174 4.48 -5.68 -1.46
C VAL A 174 3.88 -6.10 -0.13
N VAL A 175 3.00 -7.10 -0.18
CA VAL A 175 2.36 -7.70 0.99
C VAL A 175 3.00 -9.06 1.22
N SER A 176 3.33 -9.40 2.47
CA SER A 176 3.82 -10.74 2.80
C SER A 176 2.76 -11.80 2.52
N SER A 177 3.18 -13.03 2.22
CA SER A 177 2.28 -14.13 1.86
C SER A 177 1.30 -14.50 2.97
N ASP A 178 1.62 -14.19 4.22
CA ASP A 178 0.75 -14.38 5.39
C ASP A 178 -0.15 -13.16 5.67
N GLY A 179 -0.02 -12.08 4.90
CA GLY A 179 -0.80 -10.84 5.02
C GLY A 179 -0.44 -9.96 6.22
N ASN A 180 0.61 -10.29 6.98
CA ASN A 180 0.93 -9.61 8.24
C ASN A 180 1.86 -8.40 8.09
N HIS A 181 2.50 -8.22 6.93
CA HIS A 181 3.44 -7.13 6.72
C HIS A 181 3.37 -6.55 5.31
N GLU A 182 3.68 -5.26 5.21
CA GLU A 182 3.73 -4.53 3.95
C GLU A 182 4.97 -3.65 3.86
N TRP A 183 5.59 -3.64 2.68
CA TRP A 183 6.73 -2.78 2.37
C TRP A 183 6.65 -2.31 0.91
N ASN A 184 7.70 -1.65 0.41
CA ASN A 184 7.75 -1.20 -0.97
C ASN A 184 8.84 -1.88 -1.78
N GLU A 185 8.57 -2.08 -3.06
CA GLU A 185 9.57 -2.40 -4.07
C GLU A 185 9.68 -1.22 -5.03
N VAL A 186 10.86 -0.62 -5.16
CA VAL A 186 11.09 0.57 -5.97
C VAL A 186 12.12 0.31 -7.06
N PHE A 187 11.89 0.87 -8.26
CA PHE A 187 12.79 0.71 -9.39
C PHE A 187 13.87 1.80 -9.39
N ILE A 188 15.12 1.41 -9.13
CA ILE A 188 16.28 2.31 -9.02
C ILE A 188 17.44 1.70 -9.80
N ASP A 189 18.12 2.51 -10.60
CA ASP A 189 19.31 2.10 -11.36
C ASP A 189 19.10 0.82 -12.20
N ASN A 190 17.95 0.74 -12.87
CA ASN A 190 17.49 -0.37 -13.71
C ASN A 190 17.17 -1.69 -13.00
N GLU A 191 17.00 -1.67 -11.68
CA GLU A 191 16.66 -2.87 -10.92
C GLU A 191 15.62 -2.57 -9.84
N TRP A 192 14.77 -3.56 -9.55
CA TRP A 192 13.84 -3.48 -8.43
C TRP A 192 14.56 -3.70 -7.10
N ARG A 193 14.14 -2.96 -6.08
CA ARG A 193 14.79 -2.90 -4.76
C ARG A 193 13.75 -2.82 -3.67
N ASN A 194 13.88 -3.68 -2.66
CA ASN A 194 12.98 -3.65 -1.51
C ASN A 194 13.38 -2.53 -0.53
N ILE A 195 12.40 -1.81 -0.03
CA ILE A 195 12.52 -0.77 0.99
C ILE A 195 11.46 -1.00 2.04
N ASP A 196 11.91 -1.23 3.27
CA ASP A 196 11.06 -1.31 4.46
C ASP A 196 11.37 -0.13 5.38
N ILE A 197 10.45 0.83 5.39
CA ILE A 197 10.56 2.03 6.22
C ILE A 197 10.27 1.71 7.68
N THR A 198 9.34 0.79 7.96
CA THR A 198 8.97 0.41 9.33
C THR A 198 10.15 -0.23 10.06
N TYR A 199 10.94 -1.04 9.35
CA TYR A 199 12.18 -1.59 9.87
C TYR A 199 13.20 -0.47 10.15
N GLY A 200 13.29 0.52 9.25
CA GLY A 200 14.15 1.68 9.42
C GLY A 200 13.78 2.58 10.59
N THR A 201 12.49 2.91 10.77
CA THR A 201 11.98 3.76 11.86
C THR A 201 12.25 3.11 13.22
N ASN A 202 11.99 1.79 13.35
CA ASN A 202 12.29 1.02 14.56
C ASN A 202 13.78 1.05 14.95
N LEU A 203 14.67 1.23 13.96
CA LEU A 203 16.11 1.28 14.16
C LEU A 203 16.69 2.70 14.29
N TYR A 204 15.91 3.73 13.97
CA TYR A 204 16.39 5.12 13.85
C TYR A 204 17.00 5.67 15.15
N ASN A 205 16.40 5.40 16.31
CA ASN A 205 16.88 5.89 17.60
C ASN A 205 17.81 4.91 18.33
N THR A 206 18.35 3.91 17.64
CA THR A 206 19.29 2.96 18.26
C THR A 206 20.68 3.57 18.42
N LYS A 207 21.51 2.96 19.28
CA LYS A 207 22.91 3.40 19.49
C LYS A 207 23.83 3.10 18.30
N PHE A 208 23.35 2.45 17.25
CA PHE A 208 24.13 2.03 16.10
C PHE A 208 24.01 3.11 15.00
N PRO A 209 25.11 3.76 14.60
CA PRO A 209 25.06 4.78 13.55
C PRO A 209 24.50 4.22 12.23
N ASN A 210 23.59 4.96 11.60
CA ASN A 210 22.92 4.61 10.34
C ASN A 210 22.15 3.28 10.38
N ALA A 211 21.70 2.83 11.56
CA ALA A 211 20.95 1.57 11.68
C ALA A 211 19.62 1.60 10.91
N GLU A 212 19.01 2.77 10.74
CA GLU A 212 17.83 2.95 9.91
C GLU A 212 18.08 2.46 8.48
N MET A 213 19.29 2.66 7.94
CA MET A 213 19.62 2.24 6.56
C MET A 213 19.53 0.73 6.34
N ARG A 214 19.37 -0.09 7.38
CA ARG A 214 19.16 -1.53 7.22
C ARG A 214 17.82 -1.87 6.57
N GLY A 215 16.84 -0.98 6.59
CA GLY A 215 15.59 -1.16 5.85
C GLY A 215 15.64 -0.64 4.41
N TYR A 216 16.78 -0.10 3.95
CA TYR A 216 16.93 0.48 2.62
C TYR A 216 17.69 -0.47 1.68
N LEU A 217 17.11 -0.76 0.50
CA LEU A 217 17.66 -1.68 -0.51
C LEU A 217 17.91 -3.08 0.06
N LEU A 218 16.89 -3.64 0.70
CA LEU A 218 16.89 -5.00 1.23
C LEU A 218 16.99 -6.02 0.09
N SER A 219 17.90 -6.98 0.24
CA SER A 219 17.89 -8.17 -0.61
C SER A 219 16.76 -9.13 -0.20
N ASP A 220 16.29 -9.97 -1.11
CA ASP A 220 15.27 -10.99 -0.80
C ASP A 220 15.68 -11.91 0.35
N ASN A 221 16.97 -12.26 0.44
CA ASN A 221 17.49 -13.06 1.56
C ASN A 221 17.35 -12.34 2.91
N MET A 222 17.48 -11.01 2.94
CA MET A 222 17.30 -10.22 4.16
C MET A 222 15.83 -10.18 4.55
N LEU A 223 14.92 -9.98 3.60
CA LEU A 223 13.48 -10.05 3.88
C LEU A 223 13.09 -11.43 4.44
N LYS A 224 13.58 -12.52 3.85
CA LYS A 224 13.37 -13.89 4.37
C LYS A 224 13.92 -14.06 5.78
N ASN A 225 15.08 -13.48 6.09
CA ASN A 225 15.66 -13.52 7.44
C ASN A 225 14.87 -12.70 8.46
N LEU A 226 14.12 -11.68 8.01
CA LEU A 226 13.17 -10.93 8.84
C LEU A 226 11.85 -11.67 9.04
N GLY A 227 11.68 -12.84 8.42
CA GLY A 227 10.47 -13.65 8.48
C GLY A 227 9.41 -13.27 7.44
N TYR A 228 9.73 -12.35 6.53
CA TYR A 228 8.83 -12.00 5.44
C TYR A 228 8.86 -13.11 4.38
N ASN A 229 7.72 -13.75 4.17
CA ASN A 229 7.50 -14.69 3.09
C ASN A 229 6.84 -13.94 1.93
N PHE A 230 7.31 -14.14 0.70
CA PHE A 230 6.83 -13.50 -0.53
C PHE A 230 7.30 -14.31 -1.74
#